data_AF-A0AAE1TFG9-F1
#
_entry.id   AF-A0AAE1TFG9-F1
#
_cell.length_a   1.000
_cell.length_b   1.000
_cell.length_c   1.000
_cell.angle_alpha   90.00
_cell.angle_beta   90.00
_cell.angle_gamma   90.00
#
_symmetry.space_group_name_H-M   'P 1'
#
loop_
_entity.id
_entity.type
_entity.pdbx_description
1 polymer ?
#
loop_
_entity_poly.entity_id
_entity_poly.type
_entity_poly.pdbx_seq_one_letter_code
_entity_poly.pdbx_strand_id
1 'polypeptide(L)' 'MLFEVYEFPPYMGYVDSHALWHATAIPITYLWWSFVRDDAEFRTSTLLKKVR' A
#
# COMPACT_ATOMS: atom_id res chain seq x y z
N MET A 1 -0.03 12.92 3.53
CA MET A 1 0.35 14.32 3.27
C MET A 1 1.84 14.39 2.88
N LEU A 2 2.15 13.86 1.70
CA LEU A 2 3.47 13.92 1.02
C LEU A 2 3.28 14.24 -0.49
N PHE A 3 2.10 13.94 -1.04
CA PHE A 3 1.71 14.24 -2.43
C PHE A 3 1.08 15.63 -2.63
N GLU A 4 0.88 16.40 -1.55
CA GLU A 4 0.41 17.80 -1.62
C GLU A 4 1.52 18.74 -2.15
N VAL A 5 2.76 18.26 -2.27
CA VAL A 5 3.92 19.03 -2.76
C VAL A 5 4.02 19.04 -4.30
N TYR A 6 3.25 18.19 -4.99
CA TYR A 6 3.27 18.07 -6.46
C TYR A 6 1.91 18.45 -7.07
N GLU A 7 1.33 19.60 -6.73
CA GLU A 7 0.19 20.14 -7.48
C GLU A 7 0.63 20.58 -8.88
N PHE A 8 0.82 19.62 -9.79
CA PHE A 8 1.02 19.90 -11.21
C PHE A 8 -0.34 19.98 -11.91
N PRO A 9 -0.52 20.92 -12.86
CA PRO A 9 -1.74 21.00 -13.66
C PRO A 9 -1.92 19.70 -14.45
N PRO A 10 -3.17 19.27 -14.72
CA PRO A 10 -3.44 17.98 -15.36
C PRO A 10 -2.65 17.83 -16.66
N TYR A 11 -1.82 16.79 -16.72
CA TYR A 11 -1.05 16.48 -17.91
C TYR A 11 -2.02 16.08 -19.03
N MET A 12 -2.04 16.87 -20.11
CA MET A 12 -2.94 16.70 -21.25
C MET A 12 -4.45 16.72 -20.90
N GLY A 13 -4.82 17.21 -19.71
CA GLY A 13 -6.21 17.19 -19.24
C GLY A 13 -6.71 15.85 -18.70
N TYR A 14 -5.83 14.84 -18.55
CA TYR A 14 -6.23 13.47 -18.17
C TYR A 14 -5.70 13.00 -16.81
N VAL A 15 -4.48 13.36 -16.43
CA VAL A 15 -3.85 12.86 -15.20
C VAL A 15 -3.28 14.03 -14.41
N ASP A 16 -3.81 14.26 -13.21
CA ASP A 16 -3.30 15.21 -12.24
C ASP A 16 -2.68 14.47 -11.03
N SER A 17 -2.17 15.25 -10.08
CA SER A 17 -1.60 14.74 -8.83
C SER A 17 -2.61 13.93 -8.00
N HIS A 18 -3.89 14.26 -8.11
CA HIS A 18 -4.97 13.59 -7.39
C HIS A 18 -5.28 12.21 -7.97
N ALA A 19 -5.35 12.10 -9.30
CA ALA A 19 -5.51 10.83 -10.01
C ALA A 19 -4.34 9.89 -9.72
N LEU A 20 -3.11 10.42 -9.68
CA LEU A 20 -1.92 9.64 -9.36
C LEU A 20 -1.92 9.19 -7.88
N TRP A 21 -2.38 10.04 -6.96
CA TRP A 21 -2.56 9.66 -5.57
C TRP A 21 -3.55 8.50 -5.42
N HIS A 22 -4.71 8.57 -6.06
CA HIS A 22 -5.69 7.47 -6.02
C HIS A 22 -5.13 6.19 -6.66
N ALA A 23 -4.45 6.30 -7.79
CA ALA A 23 -3.85 5.16 -8.48
C ALA A 23 -2.76 4.45 -7.66
N THR A 24 -2.02 5.19 -6.83
CA THR A 24 -0.94 4.64 -5.99
C THR A 24 -1.45 4.17 -4.63
N ALA A 25 -2.42 4.85 -4.02
CA ALA A 25 -2.96 4.51 -2.71
C ALA A 25 -3.63 3.12 -2.67
N ILE A 26 -4.35 2.74 -3.73
CA ILE A 26 -5.06 1.45 -3.81
C ILE A 26 -4.09 0.26 -3.74
N PRO A 27 -3.09 0.12 -4.64
CA PRO A 27 -2.16 -1.00 -4.58
C PRO A 27 -1.27 -0.95 -3.33
N ILE A 28 -0.89 0.24 -2.84
CA ILE A 28 -0.11 0.37 -1.60
C ILE A 28 -0.88 -0.18 -0.40
N THR A 29 -2.17 0.14 -0.30
CA THR A 29 -3.03 -0.37 0.80
C THR A 29 -3.16 -1.89 0.74
N TYR A 30 -3.30 -2.43 -0.48
CA TYR A 30 -3.34 -3.88 -0.68
C TYR A 30 -2.03 -4.56 -0.25
N LEU A 31 -0.88 -4.02 -0.68
CA LEU A 31 0.44 -4.55 -0.32
C LEU A 31 0.66 -4.50 1.20
N TRP A 32 0.24 -3.40 1.85
CA TRP A 32 0.34 -3.27 3.29
C TRP A 32 -0.48 -4.34 4.03
N TRP A 33 -1.73 -4.57 3.60
CA TRP A 33 -2.56 -5.61 4.20
C TRP A 33 -2.01 -7.03 3.96
N SER A 34 -1.51 -7.30 2.74
CA SER A 34 -0.87 -8.58 2.43
C SER A 34 0.32 -8.82 3.36
N PHE A 35 1.20 -7.83 3.52
CA PHE A 35 2.36 -7.93 4.39
C PHE A 35 1.96 -8.26 5.84
N VAL A 36 0.96 -7.56 6.39
CA VAL A 36 0.49 -7.81 7.77
C VAL A 36 -0.08 -9.22 7.92
N ARG A 37 -0.87 -9.69 6.95
CA ARG A 37 -1.41 -11.06 6.96
C ARG A 37 -0.28 -12.08 6.90
N ASP A 38 0.64 -11.93 5.97
CA ASP A 38 1.71 -12.89 5.73
C ASP A 38 2.67 -12.96 6.95
N ASP A 39 2.93 -11.82 7.62
CA ASP A 39 3.66 -11.78 8.90
C ASP A 39 2.90 -12.53 10.01
N ALA A 40 1.59 -12.30 10.14
CA ALA A 40 0.79 -12.98 11.15
C ALA A 40 0.77 -14.50 10.95
N GLU A 41 0.64 -14.97 9.71
CA GLU A 41 0.71 -16.39 9.35
C GLU A 41 2.10 -16.98 9.66
N PHE A 42 3.17 -16.27 9.29
CA PHE A 42 4.54 -16.69 9.57
C PHE A 42 4.79 -16.84 11.08
N ARG A 43 4.41 -15.83 11.87
CA ARG A 43 4.57 -15.84 13.34
C ARG A 43 3.77 -16.97 13.97
N THR A 44 2.52 -17.15 13.55
CA THR A 44 1.65 -18.22 14.08
C THR A 44 2.22 -19.60 13.76
N SER A 45 2.64 -19.84 12.51
CA SER A 45 3.23 -21.12 12.12
C SER A 45 4.53 -21.44 12.88
N THR A 46 5.36 -20.41 13.14
CA THR A 46 6.60 -20.54 13.91
C THR A 46 6.32 -20.91 15.36
N LEU A 47 5.33 -20.28 15.99
CA LEU A 47 4.92 -20.60 17.36
C LEU A 47 4.35 -22.03 17.46
N LEU A 48 3.49 -22.44 16.53
CA LEU A 48 2.93 -23.79 16.50
C LEU A 48 4.01 -24.86 16.35
N LYS A 49 5.03 -24.62 15.51
CA LYS A 49 6.18 -25.52 15.36
C LYS A 49 7.03 -25.63 16.62
N LYS A 50 7.03 -24.62 17.50
CA LYS A 50 7.81 -24.62 18.74
C LYS A 50 7.09 -25.30 19.91
N VAL A 51 5.76 -25.32 19.89
CA VAL A 51 4.93 -25.95 20.92
C VAL A 51 4.82 -27.47 20.72
N ARG A 52 4.98 -27.95 19.48
CA ARG A 52 5.08 -29.37 19.14
C ARG A 52 6.50 -29.91 19.31
#